data_AF-A0A840HZ18-F1
#
_entry.id   AF-A0A840HZ18-F1
#
_cell.length_a   1.000
_cell.length_b   1.000
_cell.length_c   1.000
_cell.angle_alpha   90.00
_cell.angle_beta   90.00
_cell.angle_gamma   90.00
#
_symmetry.space_group_name_H-M   'P 1'
#
loop_
_entity.id
_entity.type
_entity.pdbx_description
1 polymer ?
#
loop_
_entity_poly.entity_id
_entity_poly.type
_entity_poly.pdbx_seq_one_letter_code
_entity_poly.pdbx_strand_id
1 'polypeptide(L)'
;MLAHSRRAGALVVFGHIADDNLHLFAYTGSRDDHSEIGQMIYELLRPPGGSISAEHGIGLEKLAYLDVSRTGAEIDPMRRLKSMMDLKDTLNPGKVFSLGLTPSFGTSETGCGRSVAPSKAEAFKGRKLCER
;
A
#
# COMPACT_ATOMS: atom_id res chain seq x y z
N MET A 1 -6.68 11.41 48.49
CA MET A 1 -6.52 12.28 47.29
C MET A 1 -5.18 11.92 46.65
N LEU A 2 -5.11 10.79 45.94
CA LEU A 2 -3.88 10.35 45.27
C LEU A 2 -3.84 11.00 43.89
N ALA A 3 -2.87 11.89 43.71
CA ALA A 3 -2.61 12.59 42.48
C ALA A 3 -2.45 11.60 41.32
N HIS A 4 -3.23 11.80 40.27
CA HIS A 4 -3.06 11.10 39.01
C HIS A 4 -1.69 11.48 38.45
N SER A 5 -0.71 10.57 38.60
CA SER A 5 0.58 10.70 37.92
C SER A 5 0.33 10.59 36.42
N ARG A 6 0.19 11.75 35.76
CA ARG A 6 0.19 11.85 34.30
C ARG A 6 1.54 11.32 33.85
N ARG A 7 1.60 10.06 33.41
CA ARG A 7 2.76 9.58 32.65
C ARG A 7 2.76 10.36 31.35
N ALA A 8 3.67 11.34 31.25
CA ALA A 8 3.95 12.03 30.01
C ALA A 8 4.35 11.00 28.95
N GLY A 9 3.93 11.20 27.70
CA GLY A 9 4.41 10.39 26.59
C GLY A 9 5.94 10.44 26.51
N ALA A 10 6.55 9.37 25.99
CA ALA A 10 7.98 9.25 25.79
C ALA A 10 8.30 9.01 24.31
N LEU A 11 9.33 9.67 23.80
CA LEU A 11 9.91 9.42 22.49
C LEU A 11 11.38 9.04 22.69
N VAL A 12 11.77 7.89 22.18
CA VAL A 12 13.15 7.41 22.20
C VAL A 12 13.63 7.32 20.75
N VAL A 13 14.74 7.99 20.45
CA VAL A 13 15.36 8.00 19.13
C VAL A 13 16.82 7.58 19.28
N PHE A 14 17.23 6.58 18.53
CA PHE A 14 18.61 6.12 18.43
C PHE A 14 18.83 5.48 17.07
N GLY A 15 20.07 5.27 16.66
CA GLY A 15 20.34 4.56 15.43
C GLY A 15 21.76 4.74 14.95
N HIS A 16 21.95 4.42 13.69
CA HIS A 16 23.22 4.44 13.01
C HIS A 16 23.28 5.74 12.19
N ILE A 17 24.07 6.71 12.65
CA ILE A 17 24.18 8.00 11.96
C ILE A 17 25.04 7.92 10.69
N ALA A 18 25.89 6.90 10.58
CA ALA A 18 26.82 6.75 9.47
C ALA A 18 26.15 6.28 8.17
N ASP A 19 24.93 5.73 8.24
CA ASP A 19 24.13 5.22 7.13
C ASP A 19 22.71 5.82 7.10
N ASP A 20 22.49 6.93 7.81
CA ASP A 20 21.23 7.68 7.90
C ASP A 20 20.02 6.85 8.37
N ASN A 21 20.25 5.90 9.30
CA ASN A 21 19.23 4.99 9.81
C ASN A 21 18.85 5.31 11.27
N LEU A 22 17.67 5.89 11.48
CA LEU A 22 17.12 6.19 12.80
C LEU A 22 15.98 5.24 13.18
N HIS A 23 16.03 4.74 14.41
CA HIS A 23 14.99 3.98 15.07
C HIS A 23 14.22 4.89 16.02
N LEU A 24 12.90 4.95 15.83
CA LEU A 24 12.00 5.78 16.61
C LEU A 24 11.02 4.89 17.39
N PHE A 25 10.91 5.13 18.69
CA PHE A 25 9.93 4.48 19.57
C PHE A 25 9.12 5.53 20.30
N ALA A 26 7.82 5.56 20.06
CA ALA A 26 6.89 6.44 20.74
C ALA A 26 6.01 5.64 21.71
N TYR A 27 5.86 6.17 22.93
CA TYR A 27 4.95 5.65 23.94
C TYR A 27 4.05 6.78 24.41
N THR A 28 2.75 6.65 24.20
CA THR A 28 1.74 7.62 24.66
C THR A 28 0.88 7.09 25.79
N GLY A 29 1.02 5.80 26.15
CA GLY A 29 0.11 5.12 27.06
C GLY A 29 -1.14 4.56 26.40
N SER A 30 -1.39 4.85 25.11
CA SER A 30 -2.46 4.25 24.30
C SER A 30 -1.90 3.59 23.05
N ARG A 31 -2.50 2.48 22.62
CA ARG A 31 -2.15 1.85 21.32
C ARG A 31 -2.89 2.51 20.16
N ASP A 32 -3.99 3.21 20.44
CA ASP A 32 -4.84 3.82 19.41
C ASP A 32 -4.10 4.95 18.69
N ASP A 33 -3.14 5.59 19.35
CA ASP A 33 -2.32 6.67 18.80
C ASP A 33 -1.30 6.19 17.77
N HIS A 34 -1.07 4.87 17.65
CA HIS A 34 -0.03 4.29 16.78
C HIS A 34 -0.18 4.72 15.31
N SER A 35 -1.41 4.69 14.79
CA SER A 35 -1.65 5.03 13.38
C SER A 35 -1.43 6.51 13.11
N GLU A 36 -1.89 7.38 14.01
CA GLU A 36 -1.76 8.84 13.86
C GLU A 36 -0.28 9.27 13.97
N ILE A 37 0.44 8.72 14.95
CA ILE A 37 1.88 8.96 15.11
C ILE A 37 2.66 8.44 13.90
N GLY A 38 2.35 7.23 13.43
CA GLY A 38 2.96 6.65 12.25
C GLY A 38 2.76 7.54 11.02
N GLN A 39 1.53 7.99 10.77
CA GLN A 39 1.22 8.89 9.67
C GLN A 39 2.01 10.20 9.75
N MET A 40 2.05 10.84 10.92
CA MET A 40 2.81 12.08 11.13
C MET A 40 4.30 11.87 10.83
N ILE A 41 4.90 10.78 11.32
CA ILE A 41 6.32 10.49 11.12
C ILE A 41 6.60 10.21 9.64
N TYR A 42 5.81 9.37 8.98
CA TYR A 42 6.06 9.00 7.59
C TYR A 42 5.84 10.16 6.62
N GLU A 43 4.88 11.05 6.89
CA GLU A 43 4.64 12.21 6.02
C GLU A 43 5.83 13.20 6.05
N LEU A 44 6.52 13.32 7.18
CA LEU A 44 7.74 14.12 7.31
C LEU A 44 8.90 13.62 6.45
N LEU A 45 8.85 12.36 5.98
CA LEU A 45 9.89 11.78 5.12
C LEU A 45 9.71 12.15 3.65
N ARG A 46 8.54 12.64 3.22
CA ARG A 46 8.32 12.98 1.80
C ARG A 46 9.22 14.11 1.30
N PRO A 47 9.33 15.27 1.97
CA PRO A 47 10.16 16.37 1.47
C PRO A 47 11.64 16.04 1.28
N PRO A 48 12.32 15.34 2.21
CA PRO A 48 13.72 14.95 2.02
C PRO A 48 13.89 13.71 1.12
N GLY A 49 12.81 13.03 0.71
CA GLY A 49 12.89 11.76 -0.03
C GLY A 49 13.40 10.60 0.83
N GLY A 50 13.01 10.55 2.10
CA GLY A 50 13.45 9.55 3.07
C GLY A 50 12.80 8.16 2.91
N SER A 51 13.37 7.17 3.59
CA SER A 51 12.83 5.80 3.62
C SER A 51 11.95 5.55 4.86
N ILE A 52 10.72 5.05 4.68
CA ILE A 52 9.84 4.59 5.78
C ILE A 52 10.38 3.33 6.47
N SER A 53 11.34 2.64 5.85
CA SER A 53 11.97 1.44 6.39
C SER A 53 13.40 1.30 5.86
N ALA A 54 14.37 1.55 6.73
CA ALA A 54 15.78 1.32 6.40
C ALA A 54 16.14 -0.17 6.39
N GLU A 55 15.62 -0.95 7.36
CA GLU A 55 16.02 -2.35 7.58
C GLU A 55 14.87 -3.35 7.72
N HIS A 56 13.70 -2.98 8.26
CA HIS A 56 12.66 -3.96 8.64
C HIS A 56 11.68 -4.31 7.52
N GLY A 57 11.87 -3.76 6.33
CA GLY A 57 10.98 -3.95 5.19
C GLY A 57 9.60 -3.31 5.37
N ILE A 58 8.64 -3.67 4.51
CA ILE A 58 7.33 -3.02 4.39
C ILE A 58 6.23 -3.80 5.11
N GLY A 59 6.14 -5.11 4.87
CA GLY A 59 5.11 -5.97 5.45
C GLY A 59 3.69 -5.49 5.13
N LEU A 60 2.79 -5.62 6.11
CA LEU A 60 1.44 -5.03 6.07
C LEU A 60 1.40 -3.65 6.74
N GLU A 61 2.17 -3.48 7.79
CA GLU A 61 2.14 -2.28 8.65
C GLU A 61 2.49 -1.01 7.88
N LYS A 62 3.50 -1.06 7.01
CA LYS A 62 3.97 0.11 6.25
C LYS A 62 3.42 0.16 4.83
N LEU A 63 2.55 -0.77 4.45
CA LEU A 63 2.03 -0.91 3.09
C LEU A 63 1.34 0.39 2.61
N ALA A 64 0.54 1.00 3.48
CA ALA A 64 -0.20 2.22 3.17
C ALA A 64 0.69 3.45 2.92
N TYR A 65 1.97 3.37 3.28
CA TYR A 65 2.94 4.47 3.19
C TYR A 65 4.03 4.20 2.16
N LEU A 66 3.99 3.08 1.44
CA LEU A 66 5.07 2.70 0.51
C LEU A 66 5.36 3.79 -0.53
N ASP A 67 4.35 4.54 -0.94
CA ASP A 67 4.44 5.66 -1.88
C ASP A 67 5.26 6.86 -1.36
N VAL A 68 5.50 6.92 -0.04
CA VAL A 68 6.41 7.91 0.56
C VAL A 68 7.84 7.70 0.10
N SER A 69 8.27 6.44 -0.05
CA SER A 69 9.67 6.08 -0.34
C SER A 69 9.88 5.47 -1.72
N ARG A 70 8.82 5.06 -2.41
CA ARG A 70 8.89 4.43 -3.73
C ARG A 70 7.83 5.00 -4.66
N THR A 71 8.25 5.34 -5.85
CA THR A 71 7.37 5.78 -6.93
C THR A 71 6.62 4.60 -7.54
N GLY A 72 5.48 4.87 -8.20
CA GLY A 72 4.78 3.84 -8.98
C GLY A 72 5.67 3.17 -10.02
N ALA A 73 6.57 3.94 -10.65
CA ALA A 73 7.53 3.43 -11.63
C ALA A 73 8.54 2.43 -11.04
N GLU A 74 8.91 2.57 -9.76
CA GLU A 74 9.74 1.59 -9.05
C GLU A 74 8.93 0.36 -8.61
N ILE A 75 7.66 0.54 -8.22
CA ILE A 75 6.79 -0.53 -7.72
C ILE A 75 6.31 -1.46 -8.86
N ASP A 76 6.03 -0.90 -10.03
CA ASP A 76 5.53 -1.65 -11.19
C ASP A 76 6.42 -2.83 -11.63
N PRO A 77 7.75 -2.70 -11.76
CA PRO A 77 8.61 -3.84 -12.06
C PRO A 77 8.61 -4.88 -10.94
N MET A 78 8.49 -4.47 -9.66
CA MET A 78 8.41 -5.41 -8.53
C MET A 78 7.12 -6.26 -8.61
N ARG A 79 5.99 -5.62 -8.95
CA ARG A 79 4.72 -6.33 -9.19
C ARG A 79 4.84 -7.32 -10.34
N ARG A 80 5.43 -6.92 -11.47
CA ARG A 80 5.64 -7.80 -12.62
C ARG A 80 6.49 -9.01 -12.27
N LEU A 81 7.59 -8.81 -11.55
CA LEU A 81 8.45 -9.90 -11.09
C LEU A 81 7.67 -10.88 -10.21
N LYS A 82 6.93 -10.37 -9.21
CA LYS A 82 6.09 -11.19 -8.34
C LYS A 82 5.01 -11.94 -9.13
N SER A 83 4.35 -11.33 -10.11
CA SER A 83 3.37 -12.01 -10.96
C SER A 83 3.99 -13.11 -11.83
N MET A 84 5.23 -12.96 -12.30
CA MET A 84 5.93 -14.00 -13.06
C MET A 84 6.34 -15.19 -12.19
N MET A 85 6.72 -14.92 -10.94
CA MET A 85 7.19 -15.95 -10.00
C MET A 85 6.04 -16.66 -9.28
N ASP A 86 4.92 -15.98 -9.05
CA ASP A 86 3.78 -16.49 -8.28
C ASP A 86 2.45 -16.02 -8.89
N LEU A 87 2.10 -16.67 -10.01
CA LEU A 87 0.87 -16.40 -10.76
C LEU A 87 -0.42 -16.59 -9.94
N LYS A 88 -0.38 -17.40 -8.88
CA LYS A 88 -1.53 -17.72 -8.02
C LYS A 88 -1.58 -16.86 -6.75
N ASP A 89 -0.62 -15.96 -6.57
CA ASP A 89 -0.46 -15.12 -5.38
C ASP A 89 -0.51 -15.88 -4.04
N THR A 90 0.17 -17.03 -3.99
CA THR A 90 0.22 -17.88 -2.78
C THR A 90 1.30 -17.47 -1.79
N LEU A 91 2.35 -16.81 -2.26
CA LEU A 91 3.51 -16.41 -1.45
C LEU A 91 3.26 -15.06 -0.80
N ASN A 92 2.74 -15.07 0.44
CA ASN A 92 2.50 -13.88 1.27
C ASN A 92 1.62 -12.82 0.57
N PRO A 93 0.36 -13.15 0.23
CA PRO A 93 -0.54 -12.23 -0.44
C PRO A 93 -0.74 -10.94 0.36
N GLY A 94 -0.79 -9.82 -0.35
CA GLY A 94 -1.05 -8.49 0.23
C GLY A 94 0.09 -7.87 1.02
N LYS A 95 1.25 -8.53 1.19
CA LYS A 95 2.44 -7.91 1.81
C LYS A 95 3.26 -7.16 0.77
N VAL A 96 3.86 -6.03 1.17
CA VAL A 96 4.69 -5.13 0.34
C VAL A 96 3.90 -4.41 -0.76
N PHE A 97 3.10 -5.11 -1.56
CA PHE A 97 2.13 -4.52 -2.49
C PHE A 97 1.06 -5.54 -2.86
N SER A 98 -0.16 -5.08 -3.14
CA SER A 98 -1.19 -5.92 -3.71
C SER A 98 -0.97 -6.07 -5.22
N LEU A 99 -1.07 -7.31 -5.71
CA LEU A 99 -1.28 -7.56 -7.12
C LEU A 99 -2.74 -7.22 -7.43
N GLY A 100 -2.98 -6.20 -8.26
CA GLY A 100 -4.33 -5.98 -8.80
C GLY A 100 -4.80 -7.22 -9.57
N LEU A 101 -6.12 -7.35 -9.79
CA LEU A 101 -6.71 -8.39 -10.64
C LEU A 101 -5.82 -8.61 -11.87
N THR A 102 -5.35 -9.84 -12.04
CA THR A 102 -4.37 -10.22 -13.05
C THR A 102 -4.77 -9.64 -14.41
N PRO A 103 -3.88 -8.94 -15.13
CA PRO A 103 -4.12 -8.72 -16.54
C PRO A 103 -4.19 -10.11 -17.16
N SER A 104 -5.36 -10.50 -17.67
CA SER A 104 -5.48 -11.66 -18.53
C SER A 104 -4.44 -11.46 -19.63
N PHE A 105 -3.39 -12.28 -19.65
CA PHE A 105 -2.53 -12.36 -20.81
C PHE A 105 -3.45 -12.68 -21.98
N GLY A 106 -3.69 -11.68 -22.84
CA GLY A 106 -4.50 -11.87 -24.03
C GLY A 106 -3.82 -12.93 -24.86
N THR A 107 -4.32 -14.16 -24.80
CA THR A 107 -4.04 -15.14 -25.83
C THR A 107 -4.68 -14.56 -27.08
N SER A 108 -3.85 -14.04 -27.98
CA SER A 108 -4.27 -13.75 -29.34
C SER A 108 -4.60 -15.08 -30.02
N GLU A 109 -5.76 -15.65 -29.71
CA GLU A 109 -6.36 -16.70 -30.51
C GLU A 109 -6.94 -16.02 -31.75
N THR A 110 -6.12 -15.91 -32.79
CA THR A 110 -6.63 -15.81 -34.16
C THR A 110 -7.29 -17.14 -34.51
N GLY A 111 -8.53 -17.30 -34.08
CA GLY A 111 -9.38 -18.46 -34.31
C GLY A 111 -10.57 -18.08 -35.18
N CYS A 112 -10.56 -18.59 -36.41
CA CYS A 112 -11.60 -18.51 -37.43
C CYS A 112 -13.02 -18.79 -36.87
N GLY A 113 -14.00 -18.00 -37.32
CA GLY A 113 -15.31 -17.87 -36.71
C GLY A 113 -16.20 -19.12 -36.69
N ARG A 114 -17.09 -19.15 -35.67
CA ARG A 114 -18.41 -19.77 -35.76
C ARG A 114 -19.43 -18.87 -35.07
N SER A 115 -20.46 -18.54 -35.82
CA SER A 115 -21.66 -17.84 -35.38
C SER A 115 -22.48 -18.69 -34.41
N VAL A 116 -22.87 -18.14 -33.27
CA VAL A 116 -24.09 -18.53 -32.55
C VAL A 116 -24.77 -17.26 -32.02
N ALA A 117 -26.07 -17.13 -32.31
CA ALA A 117 -26.93 -15.96 -32.08
C ALA A 117 -27.47 -15.90 -30.61
N PRO A 118 -28.24 -14.85 -30.23
CA PRO A 118 -28.10 -14.15 -28.94
C PRO A 118 -29.01 -14.66 -27.82
N SER A 119 -28.70 -14.27 -26.56
CA SER A 119 -29.71 -14.19 -25.50
C SER A 119 -29.51 -12.95 -24.61
N LYS A 120 -30.64 -12.46 -24.13
CA LYS A 120 -30.96 -11.08 -23.73
C LYS A 120 -30.41 -10.71 -22.34
N ALA A 121 -29.90 -9.49 -22.19
CA ALA A 121 -30.22 -8.54 -21.10
C ALA A 121 -29.34 -7.28 -21.14
N GLU A 122 -29.52 -6.42 -22.15
CA GLU A 122 -29.21 -4.99 -21.99
C GLU A 122 -30.50 -4.27 -21.65
N ALA A 123 -30.64 -3.81 -20.41
CA ALA A 123 -31.69 -2.88 -20.02
C ALA A 123 -31.28 -2.06 -18.80
N PHE A 124 -30.28 -1.19 -18.94
CA PHE A 124 -30.35 0.14 -18.31
C PHE A 124 -29.38 1.12 -19.00
N LYS A 125 -29.81 1.66 -20.14
CA LYS A 125 -29.21 2.87 -20.72
C LYS A 125 -29.57 4.07 -19.86
N GLY A 126 -28.57 4.87 -19.55
CA GLY A 126 -28.73 6.13 -18.84
C GLY A 126 -29.68 7.10 -19.55
N ARG A 127 -30.21 8.03 -18.76
CA ARG A 127 -30.74 9.31 -19.25
C ARG A 127 -30.01 10.45 -18.55
N LYS A 128 -29.31 11.21 -19.38
CA LYS A 128 -28.96 12.63 -19.18
C LYS A 128 -30.20 13.50 -19.49
N LEU A 129 -30.12 14.76 -19.03
CA LEU A 129 -31.02 15.93 -19.19
C LEU A 129 -32.22 15.94 -18.23
N CYS A 130 -32.62 17.07 -17.62
CA CYS A 130 -32.46 18.47 -18.00
C CYS A 130 -32.54 19.41 -16.77
N GLU A 131 -32.14 20.65 -17.01
CA GLU A 131 -32.10 21.83 -16.15
C GLU A 131 -33.41 22.16 -15.39
N ARG A 132 -33.26 22.69 -14.18
CA ARG A 132 -33.91 23.90 -13.64
C ARG A 132 -33.21 24.34 -12.36
#